data_AF-A0A2V6UYA2-F1
#
_entry.id   AF-A0A2V6UYA2-F1
#
_cell.length_a   1.000
_cell.length_b   1.000
_cell.length_c   1.000
_cell.angle_alpha   90.00
_cell.angle_beta   90.00
_cell.angle_gamma   90.00
#
_symmetry.space_group_name_H-M   'P 1'
#
loop_
_entity.id
_entity.type
_entity.pdbx_description
1 polymer ?
#
loop_
_entity_poly.entity_id
_entity_poly.type
_entity_poly.pdbx_seq_one_letter_code
_entity_poly.pdbx_strand_id
1 'polypeptide(L)'
;VARHLATWMMYEDAIRVAQAKTRAARFARIRGETRAGDAVIEVTDYLKPDLDEIWGILPHRLVAPFARWAERRWPHGRPTLGQHVRTTTVSGYLRVWFLARLRVLRPVSWRAHVEHGRIDRWLEGVTTALARDEALACELAQLARLVKGYGDVRRRLTALFDTGLALALRAAETEGRSGAGFAVSTALTERFRTLVLEGPEGETHAAALAADASARLAAGDLQGVGTLVTRKTVN
;
A
#
# COMPACT_ATOMS: atom_id res chain seq x y z
N VAL A 1 -9.30 5.44 -13.45
CA VAL A 1 -9.65 5.33 -12.01
C VAL A 1 -10.21 3.97 -11.63
N ALA A 2 -11.37 3.54 -12.16
CA ALA A 2 -12.07 2.32 -11.72
C ALA A 2 -11.22 1.04 -11.67
N ARG A 3 -10.40 0.77 -12.70
CA ARG A 3 -9.47 -0.37 -12.72
C ARG A 3 -8.50 -0.36 -11.53
N HIS A 4 -7.89 0.78 -11.24
CA HIS A 4 -6.90 0.90 -10.15
C HIS A 4 -7.55 0.80 -8.78
N LEU A 5 -8.74 1.39 -8.62
CA LEU A 5 -9.53 1.27 -7.41
C LEU A 5 -9.91 -0.19 -7.15
N ALA A 6 -10.39 -0.92 -8.16
CA ALA A 6 -10.74 -2.33 -8.04
C ALA A 6 -9.54 -3.18 -7.60
N THR A 7 -8.35 -2.94 -8.15
CA THR A 7 -7.12 -3.63 -7.74
C THR A 7 -6.73 -3.27 -6.30
N TRP A 8 -6.81 -1.99 -5.92
CA TRP A 8 -6.47 -1.54 -4.57
C TRP A 8 -7.42 -2.14 -3.53
N MET A 9 -8.73 -2.13 -3.79
CA MET A 9 -9.75 -2.73 -2.91
C MET A 9 -9.62 -4.26 -2.80
N MET A 10 -8.94 -4.90 -3.76
CA MET A 10 -8.56 -6.31 -3.71
C MET A 10 -7.23 -6.55 -2.96
N TYR A 11 -6.86 -5.70 -1.99
CA TYR A 11 -5.68 -5.97 -1.17
C TYR A 11 -5.79 -7.34 -0.49
N GLU A 12 -4.70 -8.11 -0.56
CA GLU A 12 -4.61 -9.39 0.16
C GLU A 12 -4.46 -9.11 1.65
N ASP A 13 -5.48 -9.52 2.39
CA ASP A 13 -5.49 -9.51 3.85
C ASP A 13 -5.07 -10.91 4.33
N ALA A 14 -4.38 -10.99 5.47
CA ALA A 14 -3.98 -12.26 6.09
C ALA A 14 -5.20 -13.19 6.29
N ILE A 15 -6.40 -12.62 6.44
CA ILE A 15 -7.70 -13.32 6.47
C ILE A 15 -7.97 -14.08 5.16
N ARG A 16 -7.68 -13.49 3.99
CA ARG A 16 -7.90 -14.11 2.67
C ARG A 16 -6.86 -15.21 2.39
N VAL A 17 -5.62 -15.01 2.85
CA VAL A 17 -4.56 -16.03 2.82
C VAL A 17 -4.92 -17.20 3.74
N ALA A 18 -5.43 -16.93 4.95
CA ALA A 18 -5.94 -17.95 5.85
C ALA A 18 -7.15 -18.70 5.26
N GLN A 19 -8.06 -18.01 4.56
CA GLN A 19 -9.17 -18.63 3.82
C GLN A 19 -8.70 -19.53 2.67
N ALA A 20 -7.65 -19.13 1.94
CA ALA A 20 -7.04 -19.97 0.91
C ALA A 20 -6.40 -21.23 1.52
N LYS A 21 -5.82 -21.12 2.73
CA LYS A 21 -5.22 -22.24 3.47
C LYS A 21 -6.24 -23.16 4.17
N THR A 22 -7.41 -22.65 4.55
CA THR A 22 -8.48 -23.41 5.24
C THR A 22 -9.56 -23.99 4.34
N ARG A 23 -9.57 -23.66 3.04
CA ARG A 23 -10.53 -24.24 2.10
C ARG A 23 -10.39 -25.77 2.08
N ALA A 24 -11.50 -26.46 2.39
CA ALA A 24 -11.62 -27.93 2.38
C ALA A 24 -11.12 -28.58 1.07
N ALA A 25 -11.16 -27.82 -0.04
CA ALA A 25 -10.62 -28.22 -1.33
C ALA A 25 -9.11 -28.53 -1.32
N ARG A 26 -8.30 -27.88 -0.46
CA ARG A 26 -6.85 -28.16 -0.34
C ARG A 26 -6.61 -29.53 0.29
N PHE A 27 -7.34 -29.86 1.36
CA PHE A 27 -7.25 -31.18 2.01
C PHE A 27 -7.81 -32.31 1.14
N ALA A 28 -8.86 -32.03 0.35
CA ALA A 28 -9.40 -32.99 -0.63
C ALA A 28 -8.39 -33.27 -1.76
N ARG A 29 -7.68 -32.24 -2.25
CA ARG A 29 -6.70 -32.38 -3.33
C ARG A 29 -5.40 -33.06 -2.87
N ILE A 30 -4.91 -32.71 -1.68
CA ILE A 30 -3.72 -33.36 -1.08
C ILE A 30 -3.98 -34.86 -0.82
N ARG A 31 -5.20 -35.24 -0.40
CA ARG A 31 -5.61 -36.65 -0.27
C ARG A 31 -5.77 -37.37 -1.61
N GLY A 32 -6.10 -36.65 -2.68
CA GLY A 32 -6.22 -37.21 -4.03
C GLY A 32 -4.87 -37.41 -4.73
N GLU A 33 -3.90 -36.52 -4.51
CA GLU A 33 -2.58 -36.56 -5.14
C GLU A 33 -1.59 -37.48 -4.40
N THR A 34 -1.73 -37.61 -3.08
CA THR A 34 -0.92 -38.52 -2.27
C THR A 34 -1.68 -39.84 -2.13
N ARG A 35 -1.25 -40.92 -2.80
CA ARG A 35 -1.74 -42.29 -2.56
C ARG A 35 -1.31 -42.81 -1.17
N ALA A 36 -1.36 -41.97 -0.15
CA ALA A 36 -1.19 -42.35 1.24
C ALA A 36 -2.59 -42.66 1.78
N GLY A 37 -2.78 -43.85 2.37
CA GLY A 37 -4.01 -44.21 3.07
C GLY A 37 -4.22 -43.33 4.32
N ASP A 38 -4.31 -43.93 5.51
CA ASP A 38 -4.59 -43.24 6.79
C ASP A 38 -3.40 -42.45 7.40
N ALA A 39 -2.42 -42.01 6.59
CA ALA A 39 -1.24 -41.33 7.11
C ALA A 39 -1.49 -39.82 7.33
N VAL A 40 -1.15 -39.32 8.52
CA VAL A 40 -1.29 -37.92 8.94
C VAL A 40 -0.31 -37.04 8.15
N ILE A 41 -0.83 -36.25 7.21
CA ILE A 41 -0.02 -35.31 6.40
C ILE A 41 0.27 -34.07 7.24
N GLU A 42 1.56 -33.85 7.52
CA GLU A 42 2.02 -32.69 8.29
C GLU A 42 2.22 -31.46 7.41
N VAL A 43 1.25 -30.53 7.46
CA VAL A 43 1.35 -29.24 6.78
C VAL A 43 1.80 -28.18 7.78
N THR A 44 3.08 -27.81 7.71
CA THR A 44 3.65 -26.70 8.49
C THR A 44 3.53 -25.42 7.68
N ASP A 45 2.63 -24.53 8.09
CA ASP A 45 2.46 -23.22 7.48
C ASP A 45 3.33 -22.19 8.22
N TYR A 46 4.39 -21.72 7.56
CA TYR A 46 5.23 -20.64 8.07
C TYR A 46 4.47 -19.31 7.96
N LEU A 47 4.04 -18.75 9.09
CA LEU A 47 3.58 -17.35 9.17
C LEU A 47 4.64 -16.53 9.92
N LYS A 48 5.06 -15.42 9.33
CA LYS A 48 5.80 -14.36 10.03
C LYS A 48 4.84 -13.16 10.18
N PRO A 49 3.84 -13.23 11.06
CA PRO A 49 2.93 -12.12 11.24
C PRO A 49 3.71 -10.96 11.88
N ASP A 50 3.95 -9.92 11.11
CA ASP A 50 4.36 -8.64 11.69
C ASP A 50 3.24 -8.17 12.65
N LEU A 51 3.58 -7.38 13.68
CA LEU A 51 2.58 -6.77 14.56
C LEU A 51 1.50 -6.00 13.76
N ASP A 52 1.87 -5.44 12.60
CA ASP A 52 0.94 -4.83 11.64
C ASP A 52 -0.13 -5.77 11.11
N GLU A 53 0.22 -7.04 10.88
CA GLU A 53 -0.69 -8.05 10.37
C GLU A 53 -1.63 -8.55 11.48
N ILE A 54 -1.13 -8.64 12.72
CA ILE A 54 -1.94 -9.01 13.89
C ILE A 54 -2.96 -7.91 14.18
N TRP A 55 -2.54 -6.65 14.14
CA TRP A 55 -3.37 -5.50 14.51
C TRP A 55 -4.32 -5.11 13.38
N GLY A 56 -3.90 -5.34 12.13
CA GLY A 56 -4.70 -5.10 10.94
C GLY A 56 -5.99 -5.93 10.86
N ILE A 57 -6.11 -6.99 11.67
CA ILE A 57 -7.30 -7.85 11.76
C ILE A 57 -8.27 -7.37 12.86
N LEU A 58 -7.77 -6.69 13.90
CA LEU A 58 -8.58 -6.29 15.05
C LEU A 58 -9.42 -5.03 14.78
N PRO A 59 -10.55 -4.83 15.50
CA PRO A 59 -11.43 -3.68 15.32
C PRO A 59 -10.70 -2.36 15.60
N HIS A 60 -10.85 -1.38 14.70
CA HIS A 60 -10.21 -0.06 14.80
C HIS A 60 -10.33 0.57 16.19
N ARG A 61 -11.52 0.53 16.81
CA ARG A 61 -11.79 1.19 18.09
C ARG A 61 -10.95 0.65 19.26
N LEU A 62 -10.57 -0.62 19.22
CA LEU A 62 -9.78 -1.25 20.28
C LEU A 62 -8.28 -1.02 20.10
N VAL A 63 -7.83 -0.91 18.85
CA VAL A 63 -6.39 -0.93 18.53
C VAL A 63 -5.87 0.45 18.14
N ALA A 64 -6.72 1.41 17.78
CA ALA A 64 -6.32 2.77 17.43
C ALA A 64 -5.37 3.46 18.43
N PRO A 65 -5.57 3.42 19.77
CA PRO A 65 -4.63 4.03 20.71
C PRO A 65 -3.26 3.32 20.72
N PHE A 66 -3.24 1.99 20.63
CA PHE A 66 -2.01 1.20 20.58
C PHE A 66 -1.27 1.32 19.23
N ALA A 67 -2.01 1.35 18.12
CA ALA A 67 -1.49 1.59 16.77
C ALA A 67 -0.77 2.94 16.70
N ARG A 68 -1.41 4.02 17.17
CA ARG A 68 -0.82 5.36 17.22
C ARG A 68 0.41 5.44 18.12
N TRP A 69 0.39 4.74 19.25
CA TRP A 69 1.56 4.65 20.13
C TRP A 69 2.74 3.94 19.46
N ALA A 70 2.48 2.83 18.76
CA ALA A 70 3.51 2.06 18.08
C ALA A 70 4.07 2.75 16.83
N GLU A 71 3.23 3.47 16.07
CA GLU A 71 3.67 4.32 14.96
C GLU A 71 4.66 5.39 15.43
N ARG A 72 4.42 5.96 16.62
CA ARG A 72 5.36 6.91 17.26
C ARG A 72 6.63 6.23 17.78
N ARG A 73 6.54 4.97 18.22
CA ARG A 73 7.64 4.26 18.88
C ARG A 73 8.58 3.53 17.91
N TRP A 74 8.08 3.06 16.76
CA TRP A 74 8.80 2.36 15.71
C TRP A 74 8.39 2.85 14.30
N PRO A 75 8.94 4.00 13.86
CA PRO A 75 8.59 4.58 12.57
C PRO A 75 9.17 3.84 11.34
N HIS A 76 10.21 3.01 11.50
CA HIS A 76 10.99 2.44 10.39
C HIS A 76 11.12 0.90 10.39
N GLY A 77 10.31 0.21 11.18
CA GLY A 77 10.35 -1.26 11.25
C GLY A 77 9.92 -1.73 12.62
N ARG A 78 8.84 -2.52 12.65
CA ARG A 78 8.26 -3.06 13.89
C ARG A 78 8.85 -4.45 14.14
N PRO A 79 8.98 -4.89 15.41
CA PRO A 79 9.48 -6.22 15.71
C PRO A 79 8.54 -7.30 15.15
N THR A 80 9.09 -8.16 14.30
CA THR A 80 8.40 -9.34 13.76
C THR A 80 8.41 -10.45 14.80
N LEU A 81 7.25 -10.95 15.19
CA LEU A 81 7.14 -12.14 16.04
C LEU A 81 7.11 -13.37 15.12
N GLY A 82 8.26 -14.00 14.92
CA GLY A 82 8.31 -15.29 14.21
C GLY A 82 7.54 -16.35 15.00
N GLN A 83 6.36 -16.74 14.50
CA GLN A 83 5.59 -17.84 15.10
C GLN A 83 5.59 -19.06 14.17
N HIS A 84 6.15 -20.16 14.68
CA HIS A 84 6.00 -21.48 14.07
C HIS A 84 4.64 -22.06 14.49
N VAL A 85 3.66 -22.12 13.59
CA VAL A 85 2.36 -22.74 13.86
C VAL A 85 2.29 -24.09 13.15
N ARG A 86 2.37 -25.20 13.91
CA ARG A 86 2.06 -26.55 13.41
C ARG A 86 0.54 -26.67 13.27
N THR A 87 0.03 -26.77 12.04
CA THR A 87 -1.43 -26.83 11.75
C THR A 87 -2.01 -28.24 11.89
N THR A 88 -1.20 -29.23 12.29
CA THR A 88 -1.59 -30.64 12.48
C THR A 88 -2.29 -30.96 13.80
N THR A 89 -2.31 -30.02 14.75
CA THR A 89 -3.06 -30.18 16.00
C THR A 89 -4.44 -29.52 15.88
N VAL A 90 -5.45 -30.09 16.55
CA VAL A 90 -6.82 -29.53 16.64
C VAL A 90 -6.78 -28.07 17.12
N SER A 91 -5.82 -27.71 17.98
CA SER A 91 -5.58 -26.32 18.42
C SER A 91 -5.00 -25.42 17.33
N GLY A 92 -4.14 -25.94 16.45
CA GLY A 92 -3.67 -25.25 15.24
C GLY A 92 -4.80 -24.99 14.25
N TYR A 93 -5.63 -26.00 13.96
CA TYR A 93 -6.81 -25.86 13.11
C TYR A 93 -7.82 -24.86 13.70
N LEU A 94 -8.13 -24.94 15.00
CA LEU A 94 -9.04 -23.99 15.68
C LEU A 94 -8.53 -22.55 15.63
N ARG A 95 -7.22 -22.32 15.75
CA ARG A 95 -6.63 -20.97 15.61
C ARG A 95 -6.82 -20.40 14.21
N VAL A 96 -6.54 -21.19 13.17
CA VAL A 96 -6.73 -20.74 11.77
C VAL A 96 -8.23 -20.63 11.42
N TRP A 97 -9.07 -21.52 11.95
CA TRP A 97 -10.54 -21.47 11.82
C TRP A 97 -11.13 -20.24 12.49
N PHE A 98 -10.66 -19.88 13.70
CA PHE A 98 -11.07 -18.68 14.40
C PHE A 98 -10.64 -17.42 13.63
N LEU A 99 -9.40 -17.37 13.12
CA LEU A 99 -8.93 -16.29 12.24
C LEU A 99 -9.78 -16.17 10.97
N ALA A 100 -10.18 -17.28 10.35
CA ALA A 100 -11.08 -17.28 9.19
C ALA A 100 -12.49 -16.76 9.53
N ARG A 101 -12.96 -16.95 10.78
CA ARG A 101 -14.25 -16.46 11.30
C ARG A 101 -14.24 -14.96 11.61
N LEU A 102 -13.07 -14.36 11.84
CA LEU A 102 -12.88 -12.91 12.01
C LEU A 102 -13.09 -12.10 10.71
N ARG A 103 -13.55 -12.74 9.62
CA ARG A 103 -13.99 -12.09 8.36
C ARG A 103 -14.94 -10.92 8.59
N VAL A 104 -15.82 -11.00 9.59
CA VAL A 104 -16.80 -9.95 9.90
C VAL A 104 -16.12 -8.67 10.40
N LEU A 105 -14.89 -8.77 10.93
CA LEU A 105 -14.12 -7.61 11.36
C LEU A 105 -13.40 -6.91 10.20
N ARG A 106 -13.33 -7.52 9.02
CA ARG A 106 -12.63 -6.96 7.85
C ARG A 106 -13.08 -5.53 7.49
N PRO A 107 -14.37 -5.18 7.48
CA PRO A 107 -14.80 -3.80 7.19
C PRO A 107 -14.47 -2.81 8.32
N VAL A 108 -14.33 -3.29 9.56
CA VAL A 108 -14.15 -2.47 10.78
C VAL A 108 -12.69 -2.49 11.25
N SER A 109 -11.81 -3.17 10.52
CA SER A 109 -10.43 -3.35 10.95
C SER A 109 -9.63 -2.07 10.79
N TRP A 110 -8.59 -1.91 11.62
CA TRP A 110 -7.70 -0.76 11.52
C TRP A 110 -7.11 -0.62 10.11
N ARG A 111 -6.72 -1.74 9.49
CA ARG A 111 -6.19 -1.77 8.13
C ARG A 111 -7.22 -1.30 7.11
N ALA A 112 -8.46 -1.76 7.19
CA ALA A 112 -9.51 -1.31 6.30
C ALA A 112 -9.75 0.20 6.43
N HIS A 113 -9.84 0.73 7.65
CA HIS A 113 -10.02 2.16 7.87
C HIS A 113 -8.88 2.99 7.28
N VAL A 114 -7.64 2.57 7.49
CA VAL A 114 -6.44 3.25 6.97
C VAL A 114 -6.34 3.17 5.44
N GLU A 115 -6.64 2.03 4.83
CA GLU A 115 -6.63 1.87 3.37
C GLU A 115 -7.78 2.66 2.72
N HIS A 116 -9.00 2.63 3.26
CA HIS A 116 -10.12 3.42 2.74
C HIS A 116 -9.85 4.93 2.87
N GLY A 117 -9.30 5.39 4.01
CA GLY A 117 -8.91 6.80 4.15
C GLY A 117 -7.86 7.26 3.12
N ARG A 118 -6.96 6.37 2.68
CA ARG A 118 -6.04 6.68 1.56
C ARG A 118 -6.75 6.71 0.21
N ILE A 119 -7.63 5.76 -0.03
CA ILE A 119 -8.45 5.71 -1.25
C ILE A 119 -9.29 6.99 -1.36
N ASP A 120 -9.92 7.42 -0.27
CA ASP A 120 -10.76 8.62 -0.24
C ASP A 120 -9.94 9.88 -0.57
N ARG A 121 -8.78 10.05 0.08
CA ARG A 121 -7.86 11.17 -0.23
C ARG A 121 -7.39 11.17 -1.69
N TRP A 122 -7.10 9.98 -2.22
CA TRP A 122 -6.69 9.84 -3.62
C TRP A 122 -7.82 10.20 -4.58
N LEU A 123 -9.03 9.69 -4.34
CA LEU A 123 -10.20 10.01 -5.15
C LEU A 123 -10.51 11.50 -5.13
N GLU A 124 -10.48 12.12 -3.94
CA GLU A 124 -10.64 13.57 -3.77
C GLU A 124 -9.59 14.37 -4.54
N GLY A 125 -8.32 13.95 -4.49
CA GLY A 125 -7.24 14.55 -5.25
C GLY A 125 -7.45 14.46 -6.76
N VAL A 126 -7.87 13.29 -7.25
CA VAL A 126 -8.19 13.07 -8.68
C VAL A 126 -9.39 13.92 -9.12
N THR A 127 -10.47 13.98 -8.33
CA THR A 127 -11.65 14.79 -8.67
C THR A 127 -11.33 16.29 -8.67
N THR A 128 -10.49 16.73 -7.72
CA THR A 128 -10.07 18.13 -7.63
C THR A 128 -9.18 18.52 -8.81
N ALA A 129 -8.26 17.63 -9.20
CA ALA A 129 -7.45 17.83 -10.39
C ALA A 129 -8.29 17.84 -11.66
N LEU A 130 -9.28 16.94 -11.79
CA LEU A 130 -10.14 16.86 -12.97
C LEU A 130 -10.93 18.16 -13.20
N ALA A 131 -11.33 18.85 -12.13
CA ALA A 131 -11.98 20.15 -12.22
C ALA A 131 -11.07 21.26 -12.75
N ARG A 132 -9.75 21.04 -12.79
CA ARG A 132 -8.73 22.02 -13.17
C ARG A 132 -8.04 21.67 -14.49
N ASP A 133 -7.60 20.41 -14.63
CA ASP A 133 -6.89 19.88 -15.79
C ASP A 133 -7.02 18.35 -15.88
N GLU A 134 -7.35 17.85 -17.08
CA GLU A 134 -7.57 16.42 -17.31
C GLU A 134 -6.26 15.61 -17.30
N ALA A 135 -5.16 16.18 -17.80
CA ALA A 135 -3.87 15.50 -17.87
C ALA A 135 -3.30 15.26 -16.46
N LEU A 136 -3.37 16.28 -15.59
CA LEU A 136 -3.00 16.14 -14.18
C LEU A 136 -3.86 15.07 -13.48
N ALA A 137 -5.18 15.08 -13.71
CA ALA A 137 -6.09 14.08 -13.14
C ALA A 137 -5.74 12.65 -13.58
N CYS A 138 -5.35 12.48 -14.84
CA CYS A 138 -4.89 11.20 -15.38
C CYS A 138 -3.61 10.73 -14.67
N GLU A 139 -2.61 11.59 -14.48
CA GLU A 139 -1.38 11.21 -13.79
C GLU A 139 -1.60 10.90 -12.31
N LEU A 140 -2.43 11.68 -11.60
CA LEU A 140 -2.85 11.37 -10.23
C LEU A 140 -3.57 10.01 -10.16
N ALA A 141 -4.43 9.71 -11.13
CA ALA A 141 -5.10 8.42 -11.19
C ALA A 141 -4.12 7.25 -11.42
N GLN A 142 -2.99 7.50 -12.09
CA GLN A 142 -1.95 6.49 -12.31
C GLN A 142 -1.06 6.26 -11.09
N LEU A 143 -0.97 7.18 -10.12
CA LEU A 143 -0.21 6.98 -8.88
C LEU A 143 -0.69 5.76 -8.10
N ALA A 144 -1.97 5.39 -8.20
CA ALA A 144 -2.50 4.17 -7.57
C ALA A 144 -1.77 2.88 -8.01
N ARG A 145 -1.05 2.88 -9.14
CA ARG A 145 -0.19 1.76 -9.58
C ARG A 145 0.98 1.48 -8.64
N LEU A 146 1.40 2.48 -7.86
CA LEU A 146 2.49 2.34 -6.89
C LEU A 146 2.05 1.45 -5.72
N VAL A 147 0.76 1.44 -5.39
CA VAL A 147 0.24 0.76 -4.22
C VAL A 147 0.10 -0.74 -4.51
N LYS A 148 1.21 -1.48 -4.42
CA LYS A 148 1.32 -2.93 -4.71
C LYS A 148 2.21 -3.67 -3.70
N GLY A 149 2.21 -5.00 -3.78
CA GLY A 149 3.03 -5.87 -2.93
C GLY A 149 2.44 -6.14 -1.54
N TYR A 150 3.24 -6.78 -0.70
CA TYR A 150 2.92 -7.14 0.69
C TYR A 150 4.06 -6.74 1.64
N GLY A 151 3.79 -6.71 2.95
CA GLY A 151 4.79 -6.41 4.00
C GLY A 151 5.54 -5.08 3.76
N ASP A 152 6.88 -5.14 3.86
CA ASP A 152 7.76 -3.98 3.70
C ASP A 152 7.66 -3.30 2.34
N VAL A 153 7.50 -4.07 1.26
CA VAL A 153 7.36 -3.53 -0.09
C VAL A 153 6.10 -2.66 -0.18
N ARG A 154 4.98 -3.16 0.36
CA ARG A 154 3.73 -2.40 0.41
C ARG A 154 3.90 -1.13 1.25
N ARG A 155 4.52 -1.22 2.43
CA ARG A 155 4.75 -0.07 3.33
C ARG A 155 5.54 1.03 2.61
N ARG A 156 6.67 0.66 2.01
CA ARG A 156 7.56 1.58 1.30
C ARG A 156 6.89 2.23 0.09
N LEU A 157 6.24 1.44 -0.76
CA LEU A 157 5.55 1.97 -1.93
C LEU A 157 4.32 2.82 -1.57
N THR A 158 3.64 2.52 -0.46
CA THR A 158 2.54 3.34 0.05
C THR A 158 3.06 4.67 0.58
N ALA A 159 4.23 4.70 1.24
CA ALA A 159 4.86 5.94 1.66
C ALA A 159 5.26 6.82 0.45
N LEU A 160 5.85 6.21 -0.59
CA LEU A 160 6.15 6.91 -1.84
C LEU A 160 4.89 7.42 -2.55
N PHE A 161 3.80 6.64 -2.53
CA PHE A 161 2.51 7.07 -3.02
C PHE A 161 1.99 8.31 -2.26
N ASP A 162 1.99 8.29 -0.93
CA ASP A 162 1.53 9.40 -0.09
C ASP A 162 2.37 10.66 -0.38
N THR A 163 3.70 10.52 -0.51
CA THR A 163 4.62 11.60 -0.91
C THR A 163 4.32 12.15 -2.30
N GLY A 164 4.16 11.28 -3.29
CA GLY A 164 3.88 11.67 -4.67
C GLY A 164 2.56 12.41 -4.83
N LEU A 165 1.51 11.93 -4.14
CA LEU A 165 0.20 12.59 -4.14
C LEU A 165 0.27 13.98 -3.51
N ALA A 166 0.91 14.11 -2.33
CA ALA A 166 1.06 15.39 -1.65
C ALA A 166 1.88 16.39 -2.49
N LEU A 167 2.96 15.92 -3.12
CA LEU A 167 3.81 16.72 -3.99
C LEU A 167 3.04 17.25 -5.21
N ALA A 168 2.29 16.37 -5.87
CA ALA A 168 1.49 16.72 -7.05
C ALA A 168 0.41 17.77 -6.72
N LEU A 169 -0.34 17.59 -5.63
CA LEU A 169 -1.37 18.53 -5.20
C LEU A 169 -0.76 19.89 -4.84
N ARG A 170 0.37 19.91 -4.13
CA ARG A 170 1.07 21.15 -3.77
C ARG A 170 1.62 21.88 -5.00
N ALA A 171 2.18 21.16 -5.97
CA ALA A 171 2.61 21.74 -7.24
C ALA A 171 1.44 22.36 -7.99
N ALA A 172 0.32 21.64 -8.09
CA ALA A 172 -0.89 22.11 -8.75
C ALA A 172 -1.50 23.35 -8.06
N GLU A 173 -1.47 23.43 -6.73
CA GLU A 173 -1.90 24.64 -6.02
C GLU A 173 -1.01 25.85 -6.36
N THR A 174 0.31 25.66 -6.38
CA THR A 174 1.25 26.75 -6.70
C THR A 174 1.09 27.22 -8.14
N GLU A 175 0.94 26.29 -9.09
CA GLU A 175 0.66 26.64 -10.49
C GLU A 175 -0.71 27.31 -10.66
N GLY A 176 -1.73 26.84 -9.95
CA GLY A 176 -3.08 27.42 -9.98
C GLY A 176 -3.13 28.86 -9.46
N ARG A 177 -2.30 29.22 -8.47
CA ARG A 177 -2.14 30.62 -8.01
C ARG A 177 -1.46 31.51 -9.06
N SER A 178 -0.55 30.95 -9.85
CA SER A 178 0.20 31.67 -10.88
C SER A 178 -0.53 31.75 -12.23
N GLY A 179 -1.60 30.99 -12.43
CA GLY A 179 -2.34 30.93 -13.70
C GLY A 179 -1.57 30.30 -14.87
N ALA A 180 -0.48 29.57 -14.58
CA ALA A 180 0.48 29.09 -15.58
C ALA A 180 0.13 27.71 -16.21
N GLY A 181 -1.13 27.26 -16.09
CA GLY A 181 -1.54 25.90 -16.46
C GLY A 181 -1.09 24.86 -15.41
N PHE A 182 -1.07 23.57 -15.77
CA PHE A 182 -0.70 22.46 -14.86
C PHE A 182 0.40 21.56 -15.44
N ALA A 183 1.25 22.11 -16.32
CA ALA A 183 2.25 21.32 -17.03
C ALA A 183 3.36 20.82 -16.09
N VAL A 184 3.79 21.63 -15.12
CA VAL A 184 4.88 21.26 -14.21
C VAL A 184 4.40 20.19 -13.23
N SER A 185 3.23 20.34 -12.63
CA SER A 185 2.64 19.35 -11.72
C SER A 185 2.36 18.01 -12.42
N THR A 186 1.85 18.05 -13.66
CA THR A 186 1.61 16.84 -14.46
C THR A 186 2.92 16.11 -14.74
N ALA A 187 3.92 16.82 -15.29
CA ALA A 187 5.19 16.22 -15.65
C ALA A 187 5.98 15.75 -14.42
N LEU A 188 5.91 16.47 -13.29
CA LEU A 188 6.50 16.07 -12.02
C LEU A 188 5.90 14.76 -11.51
N THR A 189 4.57 14.64 -11.59
CA THR A 189 3.84 13.43 -11.17
C THR A 189 4.21 12.24 -12.05
N GLU A 190 4.24 12.43 -13.37
CA GLU A 190 4.66 11.42 -14.33
C GLU A 190 6.10 10.94 -14.07
N ARG A 191 7.03 11.88 -13.88
CA ARG A 191 8.44 11.57 -13.64
C ARG A 191 8.64 10.83 -12.33
N PHE A 192 8.01 11.30 -11.26
CA PHE A 192 8.04 10.63 -9.95
C PHE A 192 7.50 9.21 -10.07
N ARG A 193 6.33 9.04 -10.69
CA ARG A 193 5.72 7.71 -10.91
C ARG A 193 6.66 6.80 -11.70
N THR A 194 7.31 7.31 -12.74
CA THR A 194 8.20 6.53 -13.60
C THR A 194 9.42 6.04 -12.81
N LEU A 195 10.07 6.93 -12.06
CA LEU A 195 11.20 6.58 -11.20
C LEU A 195 10.82 5.49 -10.18
N VAL A 196 9.69 5.60 -9.48
CA VAL A 196 9.27 4.57 -8.53
C VAL A 196 9.02 3.21 -9.22
N LEU A 197 8.56 3.22 -10.47
CA LEU A 197 8.27 2.00 -11.22
C LEU A 197 9.53 1.32 -11.80
N GLU A 198 10.67 2.01 -11.89
CA GLU A 198 11.95 1.45 -12.34
C GLU A 198 12.56 0.44 -11.34
N GLY A 199 12.13 0.49 -10.07
CA GLY A 199 12.58 -0.45 -9.03
C GLY A 199 13.33 0.24 -7.88
N PRO A 200 14.08 -0.51 -7.06
CA PRO A 200 14.67 0.01 -5.80
C PRO A 200 15.59 1.22 -5.97
N GLU A 201 16.41 1.24 -7.03
CA GLU A 201 17.24 2.41 -7.35
C GLU A 201 16.38 3.60 -7.73
N GLY A 202 15.38 3.40 -8.59
CA GLY A 202 14.43 4.43 -9.01
C GLY A 202 13.58 4.97 -7.84
N GLU A 203 13.25 4.17 -6.84
CA GLU A 203 12.60 4.62 -5.60
C GLU A 203 13.47 5.63 -4.83
N THR A 204 14.79 5.45 -4.81
CA THR A 204 15.74 6.36 -4.16
C THR A 204 15.81 7.68 -4.94
N HIS A 205 15.88 7.61 -6.28
CA HIS A 205 15.83 8.79 -7.14
C HIS A 205 14.50 9.53 -7.03
N ALA A 206 13.39 8.82 -6.89
CA ALA A 206 12.07 9.42 -6.67
C ALA A 206 12.02 10.17 -5.33
N ALA A 207 12.59 9.60 -4.27
CA ALA A 207 12.69 10.26 -2.98
C ALA A 207 13.55 11.53 -3.04
N ALA A 208 14.69 11.49 -3.74
CA ALA A 208 15.53 12.66 -3.97
C ALA A 208 14.81 13.74 -4.78
N LEU A 209 14.14 13.36 -5.88
CA LEU A 209 13.31 14.27 -6.68
C LEU A 209 12.23 14.94 -5.83
N ALA A 210 11.54 14.17 -4.96
CA ALA A 210 10.51 14.72 -4.10
C ALA A 210 11.06 15.70 -3.06
N ALA A 211 12.25 15.45 -2.51
CA ALA A 211 12.91 16.37 -1.58
C ALA A 211 13.27 17.70 -2.27
N ASP A 212 13.92 17.63 -3.44
CA ASP A 212 14.33 18.80 -4.21
C ASP A 212 13.12 19.61 -4.71
N ALA A 213 12.12 18.93 -5.26
CA ALA A 213 10.89 19.57 -5.72
C ALA A 213 10.12 20.23 -4.56
N SER A 214 10.05 19.57 -3.40
CA SER A 214 9.40 20.14 -2.21
C SER A 214 10.10 21.41 -1.73
N ALA A 215 11.44 21.42 -1.72
CA ALA A 215 12.22 22.59 -1.34
C ALA A 215 11.97 23.78 -2.29
N ARG A 216 11.96 23.53 -3.61
CA ARG A 216 11.67 24.57 -4.62
C ARG A 216 10.23 25.07 -4.56
N LEU A 217 9.26 24.17 -4.37
CA LEU A 217 7.86 24.54 -4.18
C LEU A 217 7.65 25.38 -2.90
N ALA A 218 8.40 25.11 -1.83
CA ALA A 218 8.37 25.93 -0.62
C ALA A 218 8.91 27.35 -0.86
N ALA A 219 9.87 27.50 -1.77
CA ALA A 219 10.40 28.78 -2.21
C ALA A 219 9.54 29.48 -3.30
N GLY A 220 8.49 28.81 -3.80
CA GLY A 220 7.66 29.31 -4.91
C GLY A 220 8.32 29.22 -6.30
N ASP A 221 9.45 28.52 -6.41
CA ASP A 221 10.23 28.41 -7.65
C ASP A 221 9.68 27.32 -8.59
N LEU A 222 8.62 27.67 -9.34
CA LEU A 222 8.00 26.77 -10.32
C LEU A 222 8.91 26.45 -11.50
N GLN A 223 9.72 27.42 -11.95
CA GLN A 223 10.66 27.19 -13.06
C GLN A 223 11.72 26.18 -12.66
N GLY A 224 12.27 26.31 -11.45
CA GLY A 224 13.17 25.33 -10.87
C GLY A 224 12.54 23.94 -10.84
N VAL A 225 11.29 23.78 -10.42
CA VAL A 225 10.63 22.46 -10.46
C VAL A 225 10.55 21.95 -11.90
N GLY A 226 10.16 22.79 -12.87
CA GLY A 226 10.13 22.43 -14.29
C GLY A 226 11.48 21.93 -14.85
N THR A 227 12.59 22.53 -14.41
CA THR A 227 13.94 22.07 -14.81
C THR A 227 14.32 20.70 -14.23
N LEU A 228 13.85 20.37 -13.02
CA LEU A 228 14.10 19.05 -12.43
C LEU A 228 13.43 17.94 -13.22
N VAL A 229 12.23 18.22 -13.75
CA VAL A 229 11.43 17.25 -14.49
C VAL A 229 11.98 17.04 -15.90
N THR A 230 12.47 18.09 -16.54
CA THR A 230 13.07 18.01 -17.90
C THR A 230 14.49 17.45 -17.90
N ARG A 231 15.19 17.43 -16.76
CA ARG A 231 16.50 16.80 -16.63
C ARG A 231 16.33 15.28 -16.76
N LYS A 232 16.61 14.73 -17.96
CA LYS A 232 16.95 13.31 -18.10
C LYS A 232 18.13 13.05 -17.16
N THR A 233 17.95 12.14 -16.19
CA THR A 233 19.08 11.58 -15.45
C THR A 233 20.01 10.96 -16.49
N VAL A 234 21.13 11.65 -16.73
CA VAL A 234 22.24 11.11 -17.50
C VAL A 234 22.81 9.97 -16.67
N ASN A 235 22.84 8.78 -17.26
CA ASN A 235 23.49 7.58 -16.71
C ASN A 235 24.96 7.86 -16.38
#